data_AF-A0A0L8I910-F1
#
_entry.id   AF-A0A0L8I910-F1
#
_cell.length_a   1.000
_cell.length_b   1.000
_cell.length_c   1.000
_cell.angle_alpha   90.00
_cell.angle_beta   90.00
_cell.angle_gamma   90.00
#
_symmetry.space_group_name_H-M   'P 1'
#
loop_
_entity.id
_entity.type
_entity.pdbx_description
1 polymer ?
#
loop_
_entity_poly.entity_id
_entity_poly.type
_entity_poly.pdbx_seq_one_letter_code
_entity_poly.pdbx_strand_id
1 'polypeptide(L)'
;MQEMEDDIVTEEDLLVRHRKEKKNLQAQIQKIKHSVPKGDKKRKKEATDEIAKLEGDLKKKHDEESAKLVASLNEKESVQEVGKGISKLTTDDNDNGPTEEVRKISKAQKRRVAADRQTYDQ
;
A
#
# COMPACT_ATOMS: atom_id res chain seq x y z
N MET A 1 17.83 -18.64 -33.42
CA MET A 1 17.22 -17.31 -33.38
C MET A 1 16.75 -17.12 -31.95
N GLN A 2 17.27 -16.12 -31.26
CA GLN A 2 16.92 -15.84 -29.88
C GLN A 2 15.73 -14.89 -29.96
N GLU A 3 14.52 -15.45 -29.85
CA GLU A 3 13.28 -14.69 -29.90
C GLU A 3 13.25 -13.78 -28.67
N MET A 4 13.44 -12.48 -28.90
CA MET A 4 13.01 -11.44 -27.99
C MET A 4 11.48 -11.46 -28.02
N GLU A 5 10.88 -12.23 -27.11
CA GLU A 5 9.56 -11.91 -26.60
C GLU A 5 9.67 -10.56 -25.88
N ASP A 6 9.62 -9.48 -26.66
CA ASP A 6 9.11 -8.22 -26.15
C ASP A 6 7.64 -8.49 -25.81
N ASP A 7 7.42 -9.04 -24.61
CA ASP A 7 6.12 -9.12 -23.96
C ASP A 7 5.49 -7.74 -24.10
N ILE A 8 4.47 -7.62 -24.95
CA ILE A 8 3.60 -6.46 -24.97
C ILE A 8 2.92 -6.47 -23.61
N VAL A 9 3.55 -5.80 -22.62
CA VAL A 9 2.97 -5.62 -21.30
C VAL A 9 1.71 -4.81 -21.51
N THR A 10 0.57 -5.49 -21.48
CA THR A 10 -0.72 -4.83 -21.59
C THR A 10 -0.93 -3.94 -20.36
N GLU A 11 -1.77 -2.92 -20.50
CA GLU A 11 -2.14 -2.07 -19.37
C GLU A 11 -2.68 -2.89 -18.19
N GLU A 12 -3.45 -3.94 -18.48
CA GLU A 12 -3.99 -4.85 -17.48
C GLU A 12 -2.90 -5.63 -16.74
N ASP A 13 -1.90 -6.15 -17.46
CA ASP A 13 -0.76 -6.85 -16.85
C ASP A 13 0.05 -5.92 -15.95
N LEU A 14 0.25 -4.67 -16.38
CA LEU A 14 0.93 -3.65 -15.59
C LEU A 14 0.18 -3.38 -14.28
N LEU A 15 -1.14 -3.20 -14.33
CA LEU A 15 -1.97 -3.00 -13.15
C LEU A 15 -1.96 -4.22 -12.21
N VAL A 16 -1.97 -5.44 -12.74
CA VAL A 16 -1.83 -6.66 -11.93
C VAL A 16 -0.47 -6.69 -11.22
N ARG A 17 0.61 -6.37 -11.93
CA ARG A 17 1.97 -6.28 -11.34
C ARG A 17 2.02 -5.21 -10.25
N HIS A 18 1.50 -4.00 -10.50
CA HIS A 18 1.46 -2.92 -9.50
C HIS A 18 0.70 -3.33 -8.24
N ARG A 19 -0.46 -4.00 -8.37
CA ARG A 19 -1.21 -4.53 -7.23
C ARG A 19 -0.40 -5.54 -6.42
N LYS A 20 0.30 -6.47 -7.09
CA LYS A 20 1.15 -7.46 -6.43
C LYS A 20 2.31 -6.80 -5.70
N GLU A 21 2.96 -5.83 -6.32
CA GLU A 21 4.06 -5.08 -5.72
C GLU A 21 3.60 -4.25 -4.51
N LYS A 22 2.43 -3.59 -4.58
CA LYS A 22 1.83 -2.91 -3.42
C LYS A 22 1.59 -3.87 -2.25
N LYS A 23 1.04 -5.07 -2.51
CA LYS A 23 0.83 -6.09 -1.47
C LYS A 23 2.15 -6.56 -0.86
N ASN A 24 3.15 -6.80 -1.69
CA ASN A 24 4.49 -7.20 -1.22
C ASN A 24 5.14 -6.10 -0.39
N LEU A 25 5.00 -4.83 -0.79
CA LEU A 25 5.50 -3.68 -0.04
C LEU A 25 4.84 -3.59 1.34
N GLN A 26 3.52 -3.75 1.43
CA GLN A 26 2.82 -3.76 2.71
C GLN A 26 3.30 -4.89 3.64
N ALA A 27 3.52 -6.09 3.10
CA ALA A 27 4.11 -7.18 3.87
C ALA A 27 5.53 -6.86 4.36
N GLN A 28 6.34 -6.18 3.54
CA GLN A 28 7.68 -5.73 3.90
C GLN A 28 7.66 -4.65 4.99
N ILE A 29 6.79 -3.65 4.87
CA ILE A 29 6.59 -2.59 5.87
C ILE A 29 6.20 -3.21 7.22
N GLN A 30 5.28 -4.17 7.22
CA GLN A 30 4.90 -4.87 8.44
C GLN A 30 6.09 -5.59 9.06
N LYS A 31 6.90 -6.32 8.28
CA LYS A 31 8.12 -6.98 8.79
C LYS A 31 9.08 -5.97 9.42
N ILE A 32 9.34 -4.85 8.75
CA ILE A 32 10.21 -3.78 9.26
C ILE A 32 9.68 -3.26 10.59
N LYS A 33 8.39 -2.92 10.67
CA LYS A 33 7.75 -2.42 11.91
C LYS A 33 7.85 -3.41 13.06
N HIS A 34 7.66 -4.71 12.79
CA HIS A 34 7.75 -5.75 13.84
C HIS A 34 9.19 -6.06 14.25
N SER A 35 10.17 -5.83 13.39
CA SER A 35 11.59 -6.06 13.69
C SER A 35 12.18 -5.04 14.68
N VAL A 36 11.52 -3.89 14.84
CA VAL A 36 11.99 -2.80 15.71
C VAL A 36 11.40 -2.94 17.12
N PRO A 37 12.24 -3.07 18.16
CA PRO A 37 11.78 -3.10 19.54
C PRO A 37 11.06 -1.82 19.96
N LYS A 38 10.01 -1.94 20.79
CA LYS A 38 9.16 -0.80 21.19
C LYS A 38 9.89 0.34 21.91
N GLY A 39 11.04 0.08 22.53
CA GLY A 39 11.82 1.09 23.27
C GLY A 39 12.91 1.77 22.45
N ASP A 40 13.28 1.23 21.29
CA ASP A 40 14.41 1.71 20.51
C ASP A 40 14.01 2.87 19.59
N LYS A 41 14.07 4.10 20.12
CA LYS A 41 13.68 5.31 19.39
C LYS A 41 14.54 5.55 18.14
N LYS A 42 15.82 5.17 18.18
CA LYS A 42 16.74 5.38 17.05
C LYS A 42 16.35 4.46 15.89
N ARG A 43 16.21 3.16 16.15
CA ARG A 43 15.80 2.19 15.14
C ARG A 43 14.40 2.42 14.61
N LYS A 44 13.48 2.98 15.42
CA LYS A 44 12.16 3.39 14.94
C LYS A 44 12.25 4.51 13.92
N LYS A 45 13.12 5.50 14.13
CA LYS A 45 13.31 6.58 13.16
C LYS A 45 13.88 6.02 11.86
N GLU A 46 14.95 5.22 11.95
CA GLU A 46 15.57 4.58 10.79
C GLU A 46 14.57 3.72 10.00
N ALA A 47 13.74 2.94 10.69
CA ALA A 47 12.69 2.14 10.06
C ALA A 47 11.62 3.00 9.38
N THR A 48 11.20 4.13 9.97
CA THR A 48 10.27 5.05 9.33
C THR A 48 10.88 5.68 8.07
N ASP A 49 12.15 6.09 8.13
CA ASP A 49 12.86 6.67 7.00
C ASP A 49 13.03 5.63 5.87
N GLU A 50 13.33 4.38 6.22
CA GLU A 50 13.39 3.26 5.27
C GLU A 50 12.03 2.96 4.64
N ILE A 51 10.95 2.93 5.42
CA ILE A 51 9.58 2.74 4.92
C ILE A 51 9.21 3.86 3.93
N ALA A 52 9.45 5.12 4.29
CA ALA A 52 9.18 6.26 3.42
C ALA A 52 9.96 6.19 2.11
N LYS A 53 11.21 5.73 2.16
CA LYS A 53 12.02 5.49 0.96
C LYS A 53 11.43 4.39 0.09
N LEU A 54 11.08 3.24 0.66
CA LEU A 54 10.51 2.11 -0.09
C LEU A 54 9.17 2.47 -0.74
N GLU A 55 8.31 3.22 -0.05
CA GLU A 55 7.04 3.72 -0.59
C GLU A 55 7.27 4.72 -1.73
N GLY A 56 8.21 5.65 -1.56
CA GLY A 56 8.57 6.64 -2.57
C GLY A 56 9.16 6.01 -3.83
N ASP A 57 10.10 5.08 -3.67
CA ASP A 57 10.75 4.38 -4.78
C ASP A 57 9.74 3.55 -5.59
N LEU A 58 8.82 2.84 -4.91
CA LEU A 58 7.78 2.07 -5.60
C LEU A 58 6.80 2.98 -6.35
N LYS A 59 6.35 4.06 -5.71
CA LYS A 59 5.45 5.03 -6.34
C LYS A 59 6.08 5.62 -7.59
N LYS A 60 7.34 6.07 -7.48
CA LYS A 60 8.08 6.63 -8.61
C LYS A 60 8.19 5.63 -9.76
N LYS A 61 8.50 4.37 -9.47
CA LYS A 61 8.54 3.29 -10.46
C LYS A 61 7.18 3.12 -11.16
N HIS A 62 6.09 3.05 -10.41
CA HIS A 62 4.73 2.90 -10.98
C HIS A 62 4.32 4.09 -11.85
N ASP A 63 4.64 5.32 -11.41
CA ASP A 63 4.37 6.54 -12.18
C ASP A 63 5.17 6.54 -13.49
N GLU A 64 6.45 6.18 -13.45
CA GLU A 64 7.31 6.10 -14.64
C GLU A 64 6.85 5.03 -15.63
N GLU A 65 6.47 3.85 -15.15
CA GLU A 65 5.94 2.78 -16.00
C GLU A 65 4.61 3.16 -16.65
N SER A 66 3.71 3.81 -15.89
CA SER A 66 2.43 4.29 -16.42
C SER A 66 2.66 5.40 -17.45
N ALA A 67 3.57 6.34 -17.18
CA ALA A 67 3.91 7.41 -18.13
C ALA A 67 4.54 6.86 -19.42
N LYS A 68 5.41 5.85 -19.32
CA LYS A 68 5.98 5.16 -20.49
C LYS A 68 4.91 4.45 -21.30
N LEU A 69 3.96 3.79 -20.64
CA LEU A 69 2.85 3.12 -21.33
C LEU A 69 2.00 4.16 -22.08
N VAL A 70 1.60 5.25 -21.43
CA VAL A 70 0.85 6.35 -22.07
C VAL A 70 1.64 6.96 -23.24
N ALA A 71 2.95 7.21 -23.07
CA ALA A 71 3.79 7.73 -24.15
C ALA A 71 3.84 6.75 -25.34
N SER A 72 3.99 5.45 -25.08
CA SER A 72 4.00 4.42 -26.12
C SER A 72 2.65 4.27 -26.84
N LEU A 73 1.53 4.52 -26.13
CA LEU A 73 0.20 4.56 -26.72
C LEU A 73 0.02 5.81 -27.57
N ASN A 74 0.46 6.99 -27.10
CA ASN A 74 0.39 8.25 -27.83
C ASN A 74 1.26 8.25 -29.11
N GLU A 75 2.44 7.65 -29.08
CA GLU A 75 3.27 7.48 -30.28
C GLU A 75 2.58 6.62 -31.33
N LYS A 76 1.87 5.57 -30.89
CA LYS A 76 1.04 4.71 -31.77
C LYS A 76 -0.26 5.41 -32.21
N GLU A 77 -0.88 6.22 -31.37
CA GLU A 77 -2.08 7.02 -31.68
C GLU A 77 -1.80 8.21 -32.61
N SER A 78 -0.55 8.66 -32.79
CA SER A 78 -0.23 9.61 -33.87
C SER A 78 -0.53 9.06 -35.29
N VAL A 79 -0.77 7.75 -35.40
CA VAL A 79 -1.26 7.04 -36.59
C VAL A 79 -2.78 6.76 -36.54
N GLN A 80 -3.42 6.92 -35.37
CA GLN A 80 -4.84 6.66 -35.14
C GLN A 80 -5.44 7.77 -34.26
N GLU A 81 -5.66 8.92 -34.89
CA GLU A 81 -6.49 9.98 -34.36
C GLU A 81 -7.87 9.42 -33.94
N VAL A 82 -8.40 9.90 -32.81
CA VAL A 82 -9.78 9.71 -32.30
C VAL A 82 -9.99 8.49 -31.39
N GLY A 83 -9.89 8.69 -30.06
CA GLY A 83 -10.08 7.59 -29.11
C GLY A 83 -10.59 7.84 -27.69
N LYS A 84 -11.04 9.06 -27.34
CA LYS A 84 -11.94 9.36 -26.21
C LYS A 84 -11.77 8.55 -24.90
N GLY A 85 -11.22 9.23 -23.89
CA GLY A 85 -11.79 9.21 -22.53
C GLY A 85 -11.50 7.96 -21.71
N ILE A 86 -10.27 7.87 -21.18
CA ILE A 86 -10.00 7.00 -20.04
C ILE A 86 -10.67 7.65 -18.83
N SER A 87 -11.87 7.15 -18.57
CA SER A 87 -12.65 7.33 -17.36
C SER A 87 -11.73 7.29 -16.16
N LYS A 88 -11.83 8.34 -15.34
CA LYS A 88 -11.38 8.37 -13.96
C LYS A 88 -12.04 7.19 -13.24
N LEU A 89 -11.44 6.01 -13.31
CA LEU A 89 -11.86 4.83 -12.59
C LEU A 89 -11.44 5.03 -11.13
N THR A 90 -12.26 5.81 -10.42
CA THR A 90 -12.33 5.79 -8.97
C THR A 90 -12.77 4.39 -8.57
N THR A 91 -11.82 3.47 -8.44
CA THR A 91 -12.07 2.20 -7.75
C THR A 91 -11.47 2.37 -6.38
N ASP A 92 -12.31 2.88 -5.49
CA ASP A 92 -12.33 2.61 -4.05
C ASP A 92 -11.01 2.05 -3.48
N ASP A 93 -10.02 2.93 -3.26
CA ASP A 93 -8.86 2.66 -2.40
C ASP A 93 -9.30 2.77 -0.93
N ASN A 94 -10.30 1.98 -0.54
CA ASN A 94 -10.71 1.82 0.85
C ASN A 94 -10.71 0.34 1.28
N ASP A 95 -9.59 -0.34 0.99
CA ASP A 95 -9.17 -1.52 1.76
C ASP A 95 -7.85 -1.23 2.49
N ASN A 96 -7.78 -0.03 3.06
CA ASN A 96 -6.84 0.30 4.12
C ASN A 96 -7.59 1.12 5.17
N GLY A 97 -8.79 0.64 5.53
CA GLY A 97 -9.33 0.97 6.84
C GLY A 97 -8.27 0.61 7.87
N PRO A 98 -7.96 1.50 8.84
CA PRO A 98 -7.04 1.17 9.90
C PRO A 98 -7.53 -0.15 10.47
N THR A 99 -6.66 -1.16 10.56
CA THR A 99 -6.91 -2.30 11.45
C THR A 99 -7.29 -1.66 12.77
N GLU A 100 -8.60 -1.61 13.05
CA GLU A 100 -9.09 -0.97 14.24
C GLU A 100 -8.30 -1.62 15.36
N GLU A 101 -7.55 -0.78 16.07
CA GLU A 101 -7.10 -1.11 17.38
C GLU A 101 -8.36 -1.56 18.11
N VAL A 102 -8.60 -2.86 18.15
CA VAL A 102 -9.40 -3.45 19.20
C VAL A 102 -8.61 -3.05 20.43
N ARG A 103 -9.00 -1.92 21.03
CA ARG A 103 -8.43 -1.38 22.25
C ARG A 103 -8.71 -2.44 23.29
N LYS A 104 -7.82 -3.42 23.38
CA LYS A 104 -7.87 -4.49 24.37
C LYS A 104 -7.86 -3.76 25.69
N ILE A 105 -9.03 -3.70 26.32
CA ILE A 105 -9.24 -3.07 27.61
C ILE A 105 -8.10 -3.55 28.50
N SER A 106 -7.25 -2.64 28.96
CA SER A 106 -6.08 -3.04 29.72
C SER A 106 -6.54 -3.80 30.97
N LYS A 107 -5.75 -4.76 31.44
CA LYS A 107 -6.01 -5.48 32.70
C LYS A 107 -6.30 -4.51 33.86
N ALA A 108 -5.73 -3.30 33.83
CA ALA A 108 -5.98 -2.23 34.79
C ALA A 108 -7.39 -1.62 34.67
N GLN A 109 -7.89 -1.38 33.45
CA GLN A 109 -9.27 -0.89 33.24
C GLN A 109 -10.31 -1.93 33.68
N LYS A 110 -10.07 -3.23 33.42
CA LYS A 110 -10.98 -4.30 33.84
C LYS A 110 -11.13 -4.40 35.37
N ARG A 111 -10.09 -4.04 36.14
CA ARG A 111 -10.12 -3.99 37.62
C ARG A 111 -10.97 -2.84 38.17
N ARG A 112 -10.95 -1.67 37.52
CA ARG A 112 -11.73 -0.50 37.96
C ARG A 112 -13.23 -0.72 37.75
N VAL A 113 -13.62 -1.28 36.62
CA VAL A 113 -15.03 -1.57 36.29
C VAL A 113 -15.64 -2.65 37.19
N ALA A 114 -14.83 -3.60 37.68
CA ALA A 114 -15.31 -4.64 38.60
C ALA A 114 -15.60 -4.09 40.02
N ALA A 115 -14.90 -3.04 40.45
CA ALA A 115 -15.17 -2.39 41.73
C ALA A 115 -16.48 -1.61 41.72
N ASP A 116 -16.79 -0.92 40.61
CA ASP A 116 -18.04 -0.13 40.48
C ASP A 116 -19.29 -1.00 40.31
N ARG A 117 -19.16 -2.25 39.87
CA ARG A 117 -20.34 -3.13 39.67
C ARG A 117 -20.84 -3.78 40.97
N GLN A 118 -20.06 -3.75 42.06
CA GLN A 118 -20.47 -4.27 43.36
C GLN A 118 -21.22 -3.23 44.23
N THR A 119 -21.26 -1.96 43.83
CA THR A 119 -21.85 -0.88 44.64
C THR A 119 -23.30 -0.55 44.27
N TYR A 120 -23.91 -1.25 43.31
CA TYR A 120 -25.28 -0.99 42.84
C TYR A 120 -26.28 -2.12 43.17
N ASP A 121 -25.86 -3.14 43.91
CA ASP A 121 -26.67 -4.31 44.27
C ASP A 121 -26.83 -4.44 45.79
N GLN A 122 -27.16 -3.32 46.46
CA GLN A 122 -27.65 -3.24 47.84
C GLN A 122 -28.86 -2.31 47.93
#